data_AF-A0A431IJR1-F1
#
_entry.id   AF-A0A431IJR1-F1
#
_cell.length_a   1.000
_cell.length_b   1.000
_cell.length_c   1.000
_cell.angle_alpha   90.00
_cell.angle_beta   90.00
_cell.angle_gamma   90.00
#
_symmetry.space_group_name_H-M   'P 1'
#
loop_
_entity.id
_entity.type
_entity.pdbx_description
1 polymer ?
#
loop_
_entity_poly.entity_id
_entity_poly.type
_entity_poly.pdbx_seq_one_letter_code
_entity_poly.pdbx_strand_id
1 'polypeptide(L)'
;MGLSNEERLEKIYFSLWRMTQADRLKRLRRTYDYDELVKLLENLWPAFLGSSGNGLFWLLGSGDTNEVMDKPTLFSIAICGNRSRGVKDSLEEMAEERRKEVEALPESDERKKQLERMDLCDYQCNYHPELEGILRRNAPELADVYAIYQDCENIRYALNRYRDDFAQQGEELASLVANILGACFNIFTTDSRVREAWYTHQIANRAVYQRIDPEDTVVKIWRQGGLHHSVGIGVHGLDELHDYWAKKIQPKQKLSTEERVLATLWLLKRRFHYEHQLKDMLKLLKQHNKQNPKDRVSLTKVEQMFRKHNAPAHEDYEGRSSSTVEYCRLAEQTVARNWEQPKPKKKGKKK
;
A
#
# COMPACT_ATOMS: atom_id res chain seq x y z
N MET A 1 -5.51 3.94 -27.24
CA MET A 1 -4.06 4.20 -27.24
C MET A 1 -3.36 2.94 -26.76
N GLY A 2 -2.41 2.44 -27.54
CA GLY A 2 -1.66 1.22 -27.23
C GLY A 2 -0.29 1.57 -26.65
N LEU A 3 0.25 0.74 -25.75
CA LEU A 3 1.62 0.89 -25.29
C LEU A 3 2.61 0.51 -26.39
N SER A 4 3.70 1.24 -26.56
CA SER A 4 4.85 0.85 -27.38
C SER A 4 5.66 -0.26 -26.67
N ASN A 5 6.57 -0.92 -27.40
CA ASN A 5 7.46 -1.92 -26.80
C ASN A 5 8.42 -1.29 -25.78
N GLU A 6 8.85 -0.05 -26.01
CA GLU A 6 9.69 0.70 -25.07
C GLU A 6 8.94 0.98 -23.76
N GLU A 7 7.69 1.46 -23.83
CA GLU A 7 6.86 1.70 -22.65
C GLU A 7 6.55 0.40 -21.88
N ARG A 8 6.37 -0.73 -22.61
CA ARG A 8 6.21 -2.06 -22.00
C ARG A 8 7.48 -2.48 -21.26
N LEU A 9 8.65 -2.32 -21.87
CA LEU A 9 9.94 -2.65 -21.25
C LEU A 9 10.22 -1.80 -20.01
N GLU A 10 10.01 -0.49 -20.09
CA GLU A 10 10.20 0.42 -18.97
C GLU A 10 9.31 0.03 -17.79
N LYS A 11 8.04 -0.29 -18.06
CA LYS A 11 7.10 -0.75 -17.04
C LYS A 11 7.54 -2.06 -16.38
N ILE A 12 7.98 -3.04 -17.17
CA ILE A 12 8.50 -4.32 -16.64
C ILE A 12 9.72 -4.05 -15.76
N TYR A 13 10.68 -3.30 -16.28
CA TYR A 13 11.92 -2.97 -15.59
C TYR A 13 11.68 -2.26 -14.25
N PHE A 14 10.82 -1.24 -14.24
CA PHE A 14 10.49 -0.50 -13.02
C PHE A 14 9.85 -1.41 -11.96
N SER A 15 8.95 -2.31 -12.38
CA SER A 15 8.37 -3.32 -11.50
C SER A 15 9.42 -4.30 -10.97
N LEU A 16 10.32 -4.82 -11.82
CA LEU A 16 11.42 -5.70 -11.38
C LEU A 16 12.31 -5.00 -10.33
N TRP A 17 12.73 -3.78 -10.62
CA TRP A 17 13.55 -2.98 -9.69
C TRP A 17 12.87 -2.83 -8.32
N ARG A 18 11.59 -2.44 -8.28
CA ARG A 18 10.82 -2.29 -7.03
C ARG A 18 10.70 -3.62 -6.28
N MET A 19 10.46 -4.71 -6.99
CA MET A 19 10.32 -6.05 -6.40
C MET A 19 11.62 -6.56 -5.79
N THR A 20 12.78 -6.24 -6.36
CA THR A 20 14.10 -6.74 -5.92
C THR A 20 14.86 -5.80 -4.97
N GLN A 21 14.22 -4.75 -4.43
CA GLN A 21 14.89 -3.85 -3.51
C GLN A 21 15.43 -4.58 -2.27
N ALA A 22 16.70 -4.38 -1.94
CA ALA A 22 17.39 -5.10 -0.87
C ALA A 22 16.69 -4.97 0.50
N ASP A 23 16.20 -3.78 0.84
CA ASP A 23 15.47 -3.54 2.10
C ASP A 23 14.14 -4.29 2.16
N ARG A 24 13.43 -4.43 1.02
CA ARG A 24 12.20 -5.21 0.91
C ARG A 24 12.50 -6.70 1.12
N LEU A 25 13.47 -7.24 0.39
CA LEU A 25 13.88 -8.63 0.52
C LEU A 25 14.34 -8.95 1.94
N LYS A 26 15.10 -8.04 2.56
CA LYS A 26 15.54 -8.17 3.97
C LYS A 26 14.38 -8.19 4.96
N ARG A 27 13.33 -7.37 4.75
CA ARG A 27 12.13 -7.42 5.59
C ARG A 27 11.38 -8.74 5.43
N LEU A 28 11.18 -9.20 4.19
CA LEU A 28 10.50 -10.46 3.91
C LEU A 28 11.25 -11.65 4.52
N ARG A 29 12.59 -11.71 4.40
CA ARG A 29 13.44 -12.77 4.97
C ARG A 29 13.44 -12.85 6.50
N ARG A 30 13.09 -11.76 7.20
CA ARG A 30 13.01 -11.76 8.68
C ARG A 30 11.76 -12.47 9.19
N THR A 31 10.76 -12.64 8.33
CA THR A 31 9.52 -13.32 8.65
C THR A 31 9.64 -14.77 8.16
N TYR A 32 9.43 -15.74 9.06
CA TYR A 32 9.64 -17.17 8.80
C TYR A 32 8.74 -17.78 7.69
N ASP A 33 7.83 -17.00 7.08
CA ASP A 33 6.76 -17.50 6.21
C ASP A 33 6.90 -17.10 4.72
N TYR A 34 7.96 -16.36 4.32
CA TYR A 34 8.09 -15.82 2.94
C TYR A 34 9.32 -16.28 2.16
N ASP A 35 10.02 -17.33 2.62
CA ASP A 35 11.24 -17.81 1.96
C ASP A 35 11.01 -18.27 0.51
N GLU A 36 9.88 -18.92 0.23
CA GLU A 36 9.52 -19.33 -1.12
C GLU A 36 9.34 -18.12 -2.05
N LEU A 37 8.59 -17.12 -1.58
CA LEU A 37 8.40 -15.87 -2.32
C LEU A 37 9.75 -15.20 -2.61
N VAL A 38 10.63 -15.10 -1.62
CA VAL A 38 11.96 -14.48 -1.80
C VAL A 38 12.79 -15.25 -2.83
N LYS A 39 12.79 -16.59 -2.81
CA LYS A 39 13.50 -17.40 -3.81
C LYS A 39 12.98 -17.14 -5.23
N LEU A 40 11.67 -16.97 -5.40
CA LEU A 40 11.09 -16.62 -6.69
C LEU A 40 11.52 -15.22 -7.15
N LEU A 41 11.55 -14.24 -6.23
CA LEU A 41 11.99 -12.88 -6.53
C LEU A 41 13.46 -12.81 -6.97
N GLU A 42 14.33 -13.66 -6.42
CA GLU A 42 15.75 -13.71 -6.81
C GLU A 42 15.96 -14.21 -8.24
N ASN A 43 15.00 -14.93 -8.80
CA ASN A 43 15.04 -15.43 -10.18
C ASN A 43 14.45 -14.46 -11.21
N LEU A 44 13.92 -13.31 -10.77
CA LEU A 44 13.28 -12.32 -11.65
C LEU A 44 14.24 -11.75 -12.71
N TRP A 45 15.42 -11.30 -12.31
CA TRP A 45 16.41 -10.77 -13.23
C TRP A 45 16.95 -11.82 -14.20
N PRO A 46 17.32 -13.04 -13.76
CA PRO A 46 17.65 -14.13 -14.66
C PRO A 46 16.55 -14.43 -15.69
N ALA A 47 15.28 -14.52 -15.26
CA ALA A 47 14.16 -14.80 -16.15
C ALA A 47 13.86 -13.66 -17.14
N PHE A 48 14.16 -12.41 -16.79
CA PHE A 48 13.98 -11.26 -17.67
C PHE A 48 15.12 -11.10 -18.68
N LEU A 49 16.37 -11.27 -18.24
CA LEU A 49 17.56 -11.10 -19.11
C LEU A 49 17.83 -12.33 -19.98
N GLY A 50 17.22 -13.47 -19.64
CA GLY A 50 17.45 -14.76 -20.25
C GLY A 50 18.72 -15.44 -19.70
N SER A 51 18.72 -16.77 -19.72
CA SER A 51 19.86 -17.60 -19.31
C SER A 51 21.02 -17.60 -20.32
N SER A 52 20.88 -16.90 -21.45
CA SER A 52 21.88 -16.73 -22.51
C SER A 52 22.03 -15.26 -22.89
N GLY A 53 22.78 -14.48 -22.10
CA GLY A 53 23.04 -13.07 -22.39
C GLY A 53 24.31 -12.57 -21.71
N ASN A 54 25.23 -12.03 -22.50
CA ASN A 54 26.59 -11.60 -22.12
C ASN A 54 26.62 -10.69 -20.88
N GLY A 55 26.73 -11.26 -19.68
CA GLY A 55 26.97 -10.50 -18.45
C GLY A 55 28.21 -9.59 -18.54
N LEU A 56 29.19 -9.94 -19.37
CA LEU A 56 30.36 -9.12 -19.68
C LEU A 56 30.05 -7.87 -20.50
N PHE A 57 29.05 -7.90 -21.40
CA PHE A 57 28.64 -6.74 -22.21
C PHE A 57 28.01 -5.66 -21.33
N TRP A 58 27.24 -6.08 -20.33
CA TRP A 58 26.65 -5.21 -19.31
C TRP A 58 27.66 -4.68 -18.29
N LEU A 59 28.72 -5.45 -17.98
CA LEU A 59 29.76 -5.04 -17.00
C LEU A 59 30.88 -4.17 -17.61
N LEU A 60 31.22 -4.36 -18.89
CA LEU A 60 32.40 -3.74 -19.48
C LEU A 60 32.12 -2.52 -20.37
N GLY A 61 30.88 -2.31 -20.81
CA GLY A 61 30.47 -1.16 -21.63
C GLY A 61 31.19 -1.08 -22.98
N SER A 62 30.46 -1.12 -24.09
CA SER A 62 31.02 -0.59 -25.34
C SER A 62 31.15 0.94 -25.22
N GLY A 63 32.08 1.55 -25.96
CA GLY A 63 32.37 2.99 -25.89
C GLY A 63 31.17 3.95 -26.04
N ASP A 64 30.00 3.45 -26.42
CA ASP A 64 28.72 4.15 -26.46
C ASP A 64 28.07 4.35 -25.06
N THR A 65 28.51 3.67 -23.99
CA THR A 65 27.89 3.77 -22.65
C THR A 65 28.25 5.02 -21.86
N ASN A 66 29.21 5.82 -22.30
CA ASN A 66 29.59 7.07 -21.61
C ASN A 66 28.62 8.23 -21.87
N GLU A 67 27.86 8.22 -22.98
CA GLU A 67 26.80 9.22 -23.24
C GLU A 67 25.47 8.92 -22.51
N VAL A 68 25.41 7.77 -21.82
CA VAL A 68 24.17 7.15 -21.32
C VAL A 68 24.03 7.33 -19.80
N MET A 69 24.98 8.02 -19.16
CA MET A 69 25.00 8.29 -17.71
C MET A 69 24.21 9.55 -17.31
N ASP A 70 23.99 10.48 -18.24
CA ASP A 70 23.25 11.74 -17.99
C ASP A 70 21.73 11.63 -18.23
N LYS A 71 21.27 10.47 -18.72
CA LYS A 71 19.85 10.14 -18.88
C LYS A 71 19.49 8.95 -17.98
N PRO A 72 18.24 8.86 -17.47
CA PRO A 72 17.78 7.67 -16.77
C PRO A 72 17.72 6.53 -17.79
N THR A 73 18.75 5.70 -17.80
CA THR A 73 18.96 4.62 -18.77
C THR A 73 18.93 3.30 -18.02
N LEU A 74 18.69 2.21 -18.75
CA LEU A 74 18.61 0.85 -18.22
C LEU A 74 19.78 0.51 -17.26
N PHE A 75 20.96 1.04 -17.57
CA PHE A 75 22.18 0.88 -16.77
C PHE A 75 22.21 1.79 -15.54
N SER A 76 21.88 3.09 -15.69
CA SER A 76 21.96 4.04 -14.59
C SER A 76 20.94 3.74 -13.49
N ILE A 77 19.76 3.20 -13.82
CA ILE A 77 18.77 2.79 -12.82
C ILE A 77 19.14 1.44 -12.15
N ALA A 78 19.80 0.53 -12.86
CA ALA A 78 20.22 -0.76 -12.31
C ALA A 78 21.33 -0.57 -11.27
N ILE A 79 22.19 0.43 -11.50
CA ILE A 79 23.27 0.83 -10.59
C ILE A 79 22.77 1.78 -9.50
N CYS A 80 21.90 2.75 -9.84
CA CYS A 80 21.35 3.72 -8.88
C CYS A 80 20.20 3.17 -8.04
N GLY A 81 19.78 1.93 -8.28
CA GLY A 81 18.69 1.26 -7.56
C GLY A 81 18.86 1.16 -6.04
N ASN A 82 20.05 1.49 -5.52
CA ASN A 82 20.39 1.62 -4.10
C ASN A 82 20.29 3.07 -3.55
N ARG A 83 19.84 4.05 -4.33
CA ARG A 83 19.68 5.46 -3.88
C ARG A 83 18.20 5.80 -3.67
N SER A 84 17.65 5.30 -2.56
CA SER A 84 16.24 5.36 -2.18
C SER A 84 15.66 6.76 -1.87
N ARG A 85 16.33 7.86 -2.22
CA ARG A 85 15.91 9.22 -1.83
C ARG A 85 15.74 10.22 -2.97
N GLY A 86 16.44 10.08 -4.10
CA GLY A 86 16.44 11.14 -5.14
C GLY A 86 15.19 11.18 -6.04
N VAL A 87 14.48 10.07 -6.21
CA VAL A 87 13.35 9.99 -7.17
C VAL A 87 12.08 10.64 -6.63
N LYS A 88 11.91 10.69 -5.30
CA LYS A 88 10.70 11.27 -4.71
C LYS A 88 10.73 12.80 -4.81
N ASP A 89 11.88 13.40 -4.54
CA ASP A 89 12.11 14.84 -4.65
C ASP A 89 11.96 15.30 -6.12
N SER A 90 12.44 14.50 -7.10
CA SER A 90 12.30 14.85 -8.52
C SER A 90 10.85 14.77 -9.03
N LEU A 91 10.04 13.85 -8.50
CA LEU A 91 8.63 13.72 -8.90
C LEU A 91 7.75 14.83 -8.31
N GLU A 92 8.02 15.24 -7.07
CA GLU A 92 7.34 16.38 -6.43
C GLU A 92 7.69 17.69 -7.16
N GLU A 93 8.96 17.88 -7.55
CA GLU A 93 9.42 19.04 -8.33
C GLU A 93 8.78 19.08 -9.73
N MET A 94 8.78 17.95 -10.45
CA MET A 94 8.10 17.84 -11.76
C MET A 94 6.58 18.10 -11.67
N ALA A 95 5.92 17.65 -10.61
CA ALA A 95 4.48 17.87 -10.41
C ALA A 95 4.18 19.36 -10.16
N GLU A 96 5.03 20.03 -9.38
CA GLU A 96 4.93 21.46 -9.08
C GLU A 96 5.19 22.33 -10.33
N GLU A 97 6.19 21.98 -11.14
CA GLU A 97 6.44 22.64 -12.43
C GLU A 97 5.25 22.52 -13.38
N ARG A 98 4.72 21.31 -13.54
CA ARG A 98 3.54 21.07 -14.38
C ARG A 98 2.31 21.84 -13.90
N ARG A 99 2.17 22.02 -12.58
CA ARG A 99 1.06 22.81 -12.01
C ARG A 99 1.19 24.27 -12.41
N LYS A 100 2.40 24.84 -12.28
CA LYS A 100 2.69 26.22 -12.68
C LYS A 100 2.43 26.45 -14.17
N GLU A 101 2.77 25.50 -15.02
CA GLU A 101 2.47 25.56 -16.46
C GLU A 101 0.97 25.63 -16.73
N VAL A 102 0.17 24.79 -16.08
CA VAL A 102 -1.29 24.78 -16.23
C VAL A 102 -1.90 26.05 -15.64
N GLU A 103 -1.40 26.53 -14.51
CA GLU A 103 -1.85 27.78 -13.89
C GLU A 103 -1.50 29.01 -14.74
N ALA A 104 -0.44 28.97 -15.55
CA ALA A 104 -0.08 30.04 -16.49
C ALA A 104 -0.96 30.10 -17.75
N LEU A 105 -1.76 29.06 -18.04
CA LEU A 105 -2.70 29.07 -19.16
C LEU A 105 -3.80 30.13 -18.96
N PRO A 106 -4.35 30.72 -20.04
CA PRO A 106 -5.52 31.60 -19.96
C PRO A 106 -6.71 30.92 -19.27
N GLU A 107 -7.52 31.70 -18.55
CA GLU A 107 -8.70 31.17 -17.89
C GLU A 107 -9.68 30.57 -18.91
N SER A 108 -9.83 29.25 -18.85
CA SER A 108 -10.62 28.45 -19.78
C SER A 108 -11.18 27.23 -19.06
N ASP A 109 -12.22 26.62 -19.62
CA ASP A 109 -12.78 25.37 -19.09
C ASP A 109 -11.77 24.22 -19.12
N GLU A 110 -10.84 24.24 -20.08
CA GLU A 110 -9.78 23.24 -20.19
C GLU A 110 -8.75 23.38 -19.07
N ARG A 111 -8.33 24.61 -18.75
CA ARG A 111 -7.47 24.89 -17.58
C ARG A 111 -8.12 24.39 -16.29
N LYS A 112 -9.42 24.67 -16.09
CA LYS A 112 -10.17 24.21 -14.90
C LYS A 112 -10.17 22.69 -14.79
N LYS A 113 -10.46 21.97 -15.88
CA LYS A 113 -10.42 20.50 -15.90
C LYS A 113 -9.02 19.93 -15.64
N GLN A 114 -7.97 20.59 -16.12
CA GLN A 114 -6.60 20.14 -15.89
C GLN A 114 -6.21 20.31 -14.42
N LEU A 115 -6.51 21.46 -13.81
CA LEU A 115 -6.29 21.69 -12.38
C LEU A 115 -7.09 20.69 -11.53
N GLU A 116 -8.37 20.47 -11.85
CA GLU A 116 -9.19 19.45 -11.17
C GLU A 116 -8.57 18.05 -11.24
N ARG A 117 -8.03 17.64 -12.41
CA ARG A 117 -7.33 16.35 -12.56
C ARG A 117 -6.04 16.29 -11.72
N MET A 118 -5.31 17.39 -11.64
CA MET A 118 -4.08 17.45 -10.85
C MET A 118 -4.38 17.38 -9.36
N ASP A 119 -5.36 18.15 -8.88
CA ASP A 119 -5.82 18.10 -7.49
C ASP A 119 -6.38 16.71 -7.14
N LEU A 120 -7.05 16.05 -8.08
CA LEU A 120 -7.53 14.68 -7.92
C LEU A 120 -6.38 13.68 -7.77
N CYS A 121 -5.36 13.80 -8.61
CA CYS A 121 -4.18 12.94 -8.59
C CYS A 121 -3.39 13.14 -7.27
N ASP A 122 -3.12 14.39 -6.92
CA ASP A 122 -2.49 14.75 -5.64
C ASP A 122 -3.29 14.19 -4.46
N TYR A 123 -4.61 14.31 -4.52
CA TYR A 123 -5.50 13.78 -3.49
C TYR A 123 -5.38 12.27 -3.32
N GLN A 124 -5.39 11.53 -4.44
CA GLN A 124 -5.27 10.07 -4.44
C GLN A 124 -3.89 9.63 -3.91
N CYS A 125 -2.82 10.29 -4.34
CA CYS A 125 -1.46 9.95 -3.92
C CYS A 125 -1.22 10.22 -2.42
N ASN A 126 -1.76 11.31 -1.89
CA ASN A 126 -1.42 11.78 -0.55
C ASN A 126 -2.45 11.43 0.53
N TYR A 127 -3.73 11.29 0.18
CA TYR A 127 -4.80 11.19 1.18
C TYR A 127 -5.71 9.97 1.03
N HIS A 128 -5.54 9.15 -0.01
CA HIS A 128 -6.23 7.87 -0.17
C HIS A 128 -5.37 6.73 0.41
N PRO A 129 -5.76 6.08 1.52
CA PRO A 129 -5.07 4.92 2.02
C PRO A 129 -5.38 3.76 1.08
N GLU A 130 -4.46 3.55 0.15
CA GLU A 130 -4.39 2.31 -0.58
C GLU A 130 -4.31 1.12 0.40
N LEU A 131 -4.73 -0.06 -0.06
CA LEU A 131 -4.63 -1.28 0.73
C LEU A 131 -3.20 -1.48 1.28
N GLU A 132 -2.20 -1.16 0.46
CA GLU A 132 -0.80 -1.13 0.85
C GLU A 132 -0.57 -0.21 2.06
N GLY A 133 -1.06 1.02 2.03
CA GLY A 133 -0.90 2.01 3.09
C GLY A 133 -1.56 1.58 4.42
N ILE A 134 -2.69 0.88 4.36
CA ILE A 134 -3.36 0.31 5.54
C ILE A 134 -2.52 -0.79 6.16
N LEU A 135 -1.95 -1.69 5.34
CA LEU A 135 -1.07 -2.77 5.79
C LEU A 135 0.25 -2.21 6.33
N ARG A 136 0.85 -1.23 5.65
CA ARG A 136 2.23 -0.75 5.89
C ARG A 136 2.50 -0.37 7.33
N ARG A 137 1.49 0.12 8.05
CA ARG A 137 1.61 0.61 9.42
C ARG A 137 1.70 -0.49 10.48
N ASN A 138 1.01 -1.60 10.25
CA ASN A 138 0.82 -2.63 11.27
C ASN A 138 1.37 -4.00 10.82
N ALA A 139 1.54 -4.21 9.51
CA ALA A 139 2.11 -5.39 8.88
C ALA A 139 2.92 -4.97 7.62
N PRO A 140 4.06 -4.26 7.80
CA PRO A 140 4.87 -3.77 6.69
C PRO A 140 5.34 -4.87 5.72
N GLU A 141 5.49 -6.09 6.20
CA GLU A 141 5.81 -7.28 5.42
C GLU A 141 4.66 -7.68 4.49
N LEU A 142 3.41 -7.66 4.96
CA LEU A 142 2.24 -7.93 4.12
C LEU A 142 2.03 -6.82 3.09
N ALA A 143 2.35 -5.58 3.44
CA ALA A 143 2.34 -4.47 2.49
C ALA A 143 3.39 -4.67 1.38
N ASP A 144 4.57 -5.23 1.70
CA ASP A 144 5.55 -5.61 0.68
C ASP A 144 5.02 -6.72 -0.24
N VAL A 145 4.37 -7.75 0.31
CA VAL A 145 3.73 -8.82 -0.49
C VAL A 145 2.63 -8.25 -1.41
N TYR A 146 1.83 -7.31 -0.92
CA TYR A 146 0.80 -6.64 -1.74
C TYR A 146 1.41 -5.79 -2.85
N ALA A 147 2.46 -5.02 -2.56
CA ALA A 147 3.18 -4.25 -3.58
C ALA A 147 3.79 -5.15 -4.66
N ILE A 148 4.37 -6.29 -4.28
CA ILE A 148 4.87 -7.32 -5.20
C ILE A 148 3.75 -7.84 -6.10
N TYR A 149 2.58 -8.15 -5.53
CA TYR A 149 1.41 -8.58 -6.32
C TYR A 149 1.01 -7.53 -7.36
N GLN A 150 0.96 -6.24 -7.00
CA GLN A 150 0.65 -5.16 -7.95
C GLN A 150 1.72 -5.02 -9.04
N ASP A 151 3.00 -5.14 -8.69
CA ASP A 151 4.11 -5.11 -9.66
C ASP A 151 4.04 -6.32 -10.63
N CYS A 152 3.63 -7.50 -10.15
CA CYS A 152 3.34 -8.66 -11.01
C CYS A 152 2.19 -8.40 -12.00
N GLU A 153 1.08 -7.81 -11.56
CA GLU A 153 -0.03 -7.43 -12.44
C GLU A 153 0.42 -6.43 -13.51
N ASN A 154 1.29 -5.48 -13.15
CA ASN A 154 1.89 -4.54 -14.10
C ASN A 154 2.76 -5.24 -15.15
N ILE A 155 3.60 -6.20 -14.74
CA ILE A 155 4.42 -7.00 -15.65
C ILE A 155 3.52 -7.84 -16.58
N ARG A 156 2.50 -8.52 -16.04
CA ARG A 156 1.57 -9.31 -16.86
C ARG A 156 0.82 -8.46 -17.86
N TYR A 157 0.35 -7.28 -17.46
CA TYR A 157 -0.29 -6.34 -18.36
C TYR A 157 0.67 -5.91 -19.48
N ALA A 158 1.91 -5.55 -19.15
CA ALA A 158 2.91 -5.18 -20.14
C ALA A 158 3.23 -6.33 -21.10
N LEU A 159 3.47 -7.54 -20.60
CA LEU A 159 3.79 -8.70 -21.44
C LEU A 159 2.61 -9.11 -22.32
N ASN A 160 1.40 -9.23 -21.76
CA ASN A 160 0.27 -9.86 -22.44
C ASN A 160 -0.70 -8.89 -23.12
N ARG A 161 -0.36 -7.59 -23.20
CA ARG A 161 -1.23 -6.60 -23.85
C ARG A 161 -1.52 -6.94 -25.30
N TYR A 162 -0.52 -7.47 -26.01
CA TYR A 162 -0.61 -7.94 -27.39
C TYR A 162 -0.09 -9.37 -27.48
N ARG A 163 -0.53 -10.11 -28.49
CA ARG A 163 -0.03 -11.45 -28.81
C ARG A 163 1.04 -11.32 -29.90
N ASP A 164 2.20 -10.79 -29.52
CA ASP A 164 3.31 -10.47 -30.42
C ASP A 164 4.63 -11.15 -30.00
N ASP A 165 5.68 -10.97 -30.80
CA ASP A 165 7.01 -11.55 -30.55
C ASP A 165 7.57 -11.14 -29.19
N PHE A 166 7.23 -9.93 -28.72
CA PHE A 166 7.60 -9.45 -27.39
C PHE A 166 6.98 -10.33 -26.29
N ALA A 167 5.70 -10.68 -26.42
CA ALA A 167 5.04 -11.58 -25.47
C ALA A 167 5.67 -12.99 -25.50
N GLN A 168 6.06 -13.49 -26.67
CA GLN A 168 6.73 -14.79 -26.81
C GLN A 168 8.12 -14.79 -26.16
N GLN A 169 8.91 -13.74 -26.37
CA GLN A 169 10.24 -13.60 -25.75
C GLN A 169 10.16 -13.53 -24.21
N GLY A 170 9.06 -13.02 -23.66
CA GLY A 170 8.84 -12.89 -22.22
C GLY A 170 8.18 -14.09 -21.55
N GLU A 171 8.07 -15.26 -22.19
CA GLU A 171 7.33 -16.42 -21.65
C GLU A 171 7.92 -16.95 -20.33
N GLU A 172 9.25 -16.98 -20.21
CA GLU A 172 9.94 -17.41 -18.98
C GLU A 172 9.61 -16.46 -17.81
N LEU A 173 9.73 -15.15 -18.04
CA LEU A 173 9.34 -14.13 -17.06
C LEU A 173 7.85 -14.21 -16.73
N ALA A 174 6.97 -14.39 -17.72
CA ALA A 174 5.53 -14.51 -17.51
C ALA A 174 5.20 -15.71 -16.60
N SER A 175 5.88 -16.85 -16.82
CA SER A 175 5.73 -18.06 -16.01
C SER A 175 6.20 -17.85 -14.56
N LEU A 176 7.37 -17.22 -14.37
CA LEU A 176 7.87 -16.89 -13.03
C LEU A 176 6.94 -15.92 -12.30
N VAL A 177 6.44 -14.89 -12.99
CA VAL A 177 5.49 -13.92 -12.43
C VAL A 177 4.18 -14.60 -12.02
N ALA A 178 3.70 -15.58 -12.79
CA ALA A 178 2.53 -16.37 -12.40
C ALA A 178 2.77 -17.17 -11.10
N ASN A 179 3.96 -17.74 -10.93
CA ASN A 179 4.33 -18.43 -9.68
C ASN A 179 4.40 -17.46 -8.50
N ILE A 180 4.97 -16.26 -8.70
CA ILE A 180 5.02 -15.21 -7.67
C ILE A 180 3.60 -14.80 -7.27
N LEU A 181 2.70 -14.59 -8.24
CA LEU A 181 1.29 -14.29 -7.96
C LEU A 181 0.62 -15.41 -7.15
N GLY A 182 0.90 -16.67 -7.48
CA GLY A 182 0.42 -17.83 -6.71
C GLY A 182 0.88 -17.79 -5.26
N ALA A 183 2.18 -17.51 -5.03
CA ALA A 183 2.74 -17.37 -3.68
C ALA A 183 2.10 -16.20 -2.91
N CYS A 184 1.94 -15.03 -3.53
CA CYS A 184 1.22 -13.90 -2.95
C CYS A 184 -0.23 -14.26 -2.58
N PHE A 185 -0.95 -14.96 -3.47
CA PHE A 185 -2.33 -15.35 -3.22
C PHE A 185 -2.45 -16.34 -2.07
N ASN A 186 -1.53 -17.30 -1.95
CA ASN A 186 -1.47 -18.21 -0.80
C ASN A 186 -1.35 -17.43 0.51
N ILE A 187 -0.46 -16.42 0.57
CA ILE A 187 -0.32 -15.55 1.74
C ILE A 187 -1.62 -14.77 2.03
N PHE A 188 -2.27 -14.23 1.00
CA PHE A 188 -3.51 -13.47 1.17
C PHE A 188 -4.68 -14.32 1.70
N THR A 189 -4.72 -15.60 1.34
CA THR A 189 -5.79 -16.50 1.77
C THR A 189 -5.58 -17.04 3.19
N THR A 190 -4.33 -17.18 3.64
CA THR A 190 -4.00 -17.69 4.97
C THR A 190 -3.97 -16.59 6.03
N ASP A 191 -3.51 -15.38 5.71
CA ASP A 191 -3.37 -14.30 6.69
C ASP A 191 -4.64 -13.44 6.81
N SER A 192 -5.31 -13.52 7.97
CA SER A 192 -6.54 -12.74 8.24
C SER A 192 -6.33 -11.23 8.21
N ARG A 193 -5.11 -10.73 8.46
CA ARG A 193 -4.79 -9.29 8.43
C ARG A 193 -4.98 -8.69 7.04
N VAL A 194 -4.78 -9.48 5.98
CA VAL A 194 -5.02 -9.05 4.60
C VAL A 194 -6.52 -8.83 4.37
N ARG A 195 -7.36 -9.73 4.89
CA ARG A 195 -8.82 -9.58 4.84
C ARG A 195 -9.30 -8.39 5.68
N GLU A 196 -8.74 -8.18 6.87
CA GLU A 196 -9.01 -6.99 7.68
C GLU A 196 -8.67 -5.71 6.93
N ALA A 197 -7.49 -5.65 6.32
CA ALA A 197 -7.06 -4.50 5.53
C ALA A 197 -8.00 -4.28 4.33
N TRP A 198 -8.43 -5.36 3.67
CA TRP A 198 -9.36 -5.28 2.54
C TRP A 198 -10.71 -4.70 2.97
N TYR A 199 -11.34 -5.22 4.02
CA TYR A 199 -12.61 -4.64 4.49
C TYR A 199 -12.44 -3.19 4.94
N THR A 200 -11.35 -2.88 5.65
CA THR A 200 -11.03 -1.50 6.05
C THR A 200 -10.93 -0.59 4.84
N HIS A 201 -10.21 -1.02 3.80
CA HIS A 201 -10.09 -0.30 2.54
C HIS A 201 -11.44 -0.11 1.85
N GLN A 202 -12.26 -1.17 1.74
CA GLN A 202 -13.57 -1.09 1.09
C GLN A 202 -14.53 -0.14 1.81
N ILE A 203 -14.57 -0.21 3.15
CA ILE A 203 -15.40 0.69 3.97
C ILE A 203 -14.89 2.13 3.80
N ALA A 204 -13.58 2.39 3.86
CA ALA A 204 -13.01 3.72 3.64
C ALA A 204 -13.31 4.22 2.22
N ASN A 205 -13.21 3.36 1.20
CA ASN A 205 -13.54 3.66 -0.18
C ASN A 205 -14.99 4.07 -0.38
N ARG A 206 -15.92 3.43 0.33
CA ARG A 206 -17.34 3.81 0.27
C ARG A 206 -17.68 5.00 1.15
N ALA A 207 -17.13 5.07 2.35
CA ALA A 207 -17.44 6.12 3.32
C ALA A 207 -16.80 7.46 2.94
N VAL A 208 -15.54 7.45 2.54
CA VAL A 208 -14.76 8.67 2.26
C VAL A 208 -14.73 8.92 0.76
N TYR A 209 -14.30 7.93 -0.02
CA TYR A 209 -13.88 8.12 -1.41
C TYR A 209 -14.94 7.82 -2.47
N GLN A 210 -16.18 7.52 -2.08
CA GLN A 210 -17.26 7.25 -3.03
C GLN A 210 -17.48 8.44 -3.98
N ARG A 211 -17.14 9.65 -3.51
CA ARG A 211 -17.09 10.87 -4.29
C ARG A 211 -15.70 11.45 -4.14
N ILE A 212 -14.89 11.34 -5.18
CA ILE A 212 -13.58 11.97 -5.19
C ILE A 212 -13.79 13.43 -5.60
N ASP A 213 -14.33 14.20 -4.67
CA ASP A 213 -14.61 15.63 -4.79
C ASP A 213 -13.92 16.32 -3.61
N PRO A 214 -12.86 17.12 -3.83
CA PRO A 214 -12.16 17.86 -2.78
C PRO A 214 -13.09 18.78 -1.97
N GLU A 215 -14.21 19.20 -2.55
CA GLU A 215 -15.17 20.06 -1.90
C GLU A 215 -16.18 19.32 -1.01
N ASP A 216 -16.25 17.99 -1.13
CA ASP A 216 -17.11 17.14 -0.32
C ASP A 216 -16.75 17.25 1.18
N THR A 217 -17.76 17.45 2.01
CA THR A 217 -17.58 17.68 3.44
C THR A 217 -16.83 16.55 4.14
N VAL A 218 -17.08 15.29 3.77
CA VAL A 218 -16.42 14.13 4.40
C VAL A 218 -14.96 14.06 3.97
N VAL A 219 -14.68 14.33 2.69
CA VAL A 219 -13.32 14.43 2.14
C VAL A 219 -12.52 15.54 2.82
N LYS A 220 -13.13 16.72 3.04
CA LYS A 220 -12.51 17.82 3.78
C LYS A 220 -12.16 17.45 5.21
N ILE A 221 -13.09 16.84 5.95
CA ILE A 221 -12.84 16.34 7.31
C ILE A 221 -11.66 15.38 7.31
N TRP A 222 -11.65 14.45 6.35
CA TRP A 222 -10.62 13.44 6.23
C TRP A 222 -9.23 14.02 5.96
N ARG A 223 -9.14 14.99 5.05
CA ARG A 223 -7.90 15.68 4.67
C ARG A 223 -7.39 16.57 5.79
N GLN A 224 -8.23 17.50 6.28
CA GLN A 224 -7.84 18.49 7.29
C GLN A 224 -7.49 17.85 8.64
N GLY A 225 -8.17 16.76 8.99
CA GLY A 225 -7.85 15.99 10.20
C GLY A 225 -6.64 15.08 10.07
N GLY A 226 -6.04 14.93 8.87
CA GLY A 226 -4.99 13.94 8.63
C GLY A 226 -5.45 12.51 8.92
N LEU A 227 -6.75 12.21 8.75
CA LEU A 227 -7.36 10.98 9.25
C LEU A 227 -6.89 9.73 8.53
N HIS A 228 -6.42 9.88 7.29
CA HIS A 228 -5.74 8.82 6.56
C HIS A 228 -4.53 8.26 7.33
N HIS A 229 -3.87 9.03 8.21
CA HIS A 229 -2.78 8.58 9.09
C HIS A 229 -3.21 7.69 10.25
N SER A 230 -4.50 7.63 10.54
CA SER A 230 -5.06 6.87 11.66
C SER A 230 -5.69 5.54 11.23
N VAL A 231 -5.95 5.35 9.94
CA VAL A 231 -6.49 4.07 9.43
C VAL A 231 -5.45 2.94 9.51
N GLY A 232 -5.87 1.75 9.90
CA GLY A 232 -5.01 0.56 9.91
C GLY A 232 -5.77 -0.67 10.39
N ILE A 233 -5.11 -1.81 10.33
CA ILE A 233 -5.64 -3.08 10.84
C ILE A 233 -5.57 -3.15 12.39
N GLY A 234 -6.26 -4.12 12.97
CA GLY A 234 -6.30 -4.34 14.43
C GLY A 234 -7.16 -3.36 15.23
N VAL A 235 -7.86 -2.42 14.58
CA VAL A 235 -8.84 -1.52 15.24
C VAL A 235 -10.17 -2.23 15.50
N HIS A 236 -10.53 -3.14 14.59
CA HIS A 236 -11.74 -3.96 14.63
C HIS A 236 -11.34 -5.42 14.44
N GLY A 237 -12.15 -6.34 14.96
CA GLY A 237 -12.03 -7.74 14.59
C GLY A 237 -12.51 -7.98 13.16
N LEU A 238 -12.00 -9.01 12.49
CA LEU A 238 -12.39 -9.38 11.12
C LEU A 238 -13.91 -9.56 10.97
N ASP A 239 -14.56 -10.25 11.92
CA ASP A 239 -16.01 -10.47 11.88
C ASP A 239 -16.79 -9.16 12.02
N GLU A 240 -16.29 -8.23 12.86
CA GLU A 240 -16.88 -6.90 13.04
C GLU A 240 -16.82 -6.09 11.73
N LEU A 241 -15.68 -6.15 11.04
CA LEU A 241 -15.48 -5.50 9.73
C LEU A 241 -16.37 -6.11 8.65
N HIS A 242 -16.42 -7.44 8.57
CA HIS A 242 -17.26 -8.14 7.62
C HIS A 242 -18.74 -7.80 7.84
N ASP A 243 -19.22 -7.88 9.09
CA ASP A 243 -20.59 -7.55 9.44
C ASP A 243 -20.94 -6.10 9.13
N TYR A 244 -20.05 -5.16 9.45
CA TYR A 244 -20.26 -3.75 9.15
C TYR A 244 -20.34 -3.53 7.64
N TRP A 245 -19.41 -4.11 6.86
CA TRP A 245 -19.43 -4.04 5.41
C TRP A 245 -20.73 -4.62 4.84
N ALA A 246 -21.07 -5.87 5.16
CA ALA A 246 -22.22 -6.58 4.61
C ALA A 246 -23.56 -5.96 5.03
N LYS A 247 -23.69 -5.46 6.26
CA LYS A 247 -24.96 -4.96 6.79
C LYS A 247 -25.16 -3.45 6.61
N LYS A 248 -24.08 -2.65 6.59
CA LYS A 248 -24.17 -1.17 6.60
C LYS A 248 -23.69 -0.51 5.32
N ILE A 249 -22.76 -1.11 4.59
CA ILE A 249 -22.09 -0.47 3.46
C ILE A 249 -22.50 -1.10 2.12
N GLN A 250 -22.27 -2.40 1.94
CA GLN A 250 -22.48 -3.13 0.68
C GLN A 250 -23.91 -3.00 0.10
N PRO A 251 -25.00 -3.07 0.90
CA PRO A 251 -26.36 -3.04 0.36
C PRO A 251 -26.75 -1.67 -0.18
N LYS A 252 -26.00 -0.62 0.15
CA LYS A 252 -26.35 0.77 -0.18
C LYS A 252 -25.65 1.18 -1.46
N GLN A 253 -26.45 1.60 -2.44
CA GLN A 253 -25.92 2.19 -3.67
C GLN A 253 -25.19 3.50 -3.37
N LYS A 254 -25.72 4.31 -2.44
CA LYS A 254 -25.16 5.60 -2.04
C LYS A 254 -25.38 5.83 -0.55
N LEU A 255 -24.32 6.26 0.14
CA LEU A 255 -24.37 6.63 1.55
C LEU A 255 -24.72 8.12 1.70
N SER A 256 -25.52 8.46 2.71
CA SER A 256 -25.75 9.87 3.09
C SER A 256 -24.50 10.48 3.74
N THR A 257 -24.42 11.81 3.83
CA THR A 257 -23.26 12.45 4.49
C THR A 257 -23.16 12.04 5.96
N GLU A 258 -24.29 11.86 6.66
CA GLU A 258 -24.31 11.36 8.04
C GLU A 258 -23.71 9.95 8.12
N GLU A 259 -24.16 9.04 7.26
CA GLU A 259 -23.68 7.65 7.25
C GLU A 259 -22.19 7.56 6.95
N ARG A 260 -21.70 8.38 6.01
CA ARG A 260 -20.28 8.48 5.66
C ARG A 260 -19.44 8.98 6.84
N VAL A 261 -19.88 10.02 7.54
CA VAL A 261 -19.20 10.56 8.73
C VAL A 261 -19.18 9.54 9.86
N LEU A 262 -20.30 8.87 10.13
CA LEU A 262 -20.38 7.85 11.17
C LEU A 262 -19.51 6.63 10.82
N ALA A 263 -19.46 6.21 9.55
CA ALA A 263 -18.57 5.14 9.11
C ALA A 263 -17.08 5.51 9.24
N THR A 264 -16.73 6.76 8.93
CA THR A 264 -15.38 7.30 9.16
C THR A 264 -15.00 7.23 10.64
N LEU A 265 -15.87 7.69 11.54
CA LEU A 265 -15.62 7.62 12.99
C LEU A 265 -15.57 6.19 13.51
N TRP A 266 -16.44 5.33 12.97
CA TRP A 266 -16.44 3.92 13.30
C TRP A 266 -15.10 3.28 12.98
N LEU A 267 -14.59 3.47 11.75
CA LEU A 267 -13.31 2.93 11.29
C LEU A 267 -12.12 3.38 12.14
N LEU A 268 -12.16 4.61 12.64
CA LEU A 268 -11.06 5.19 13.41
C LEU A 268 -11.11 4.77 14.89
N LYS A 269 -12.30 4.52 15.45
CA LYS A 269 -12.54 4.32 16.90
C LYS A 269 -11.68 5.28 17.73
N ARG A 270 -10.84 4.73 18.61
CA ARG A 270 -9.94 5.43 19.55
C ARG A 270 -8.80 6.18 18.88
N ARG A 271 -8.52 5.94 17.60
CA ARG A 271 -7.48 6.68 16.87
C ARG A 271 -7.96 8.09 16.48
N PHE A 272 -9.24 8.38 16.66
CA PHE A 272 -9.81 9.72 16.58
C PHE A 272 -10.15 10.24 17.99
N HIS A 273 -9.13 10.62 18.76
CA HIS A 273 -9.25 10.98 20.18
C HIS A 273 -9.09 12.46 20.48
N TYR A 274 -8.68 13.27 19.52
CA TYR A 274 -8.41 14.69 19.76
C TYR A 274 -9.69 15.54 19.70
N GLU A 275 -10.01 16.20 20.82
CA GLU A 275 -11.16 17.11 20.94
C GLU A 275 -11.14 18.26 19.92
N HIS A 276 -9.96 18.78 19.57
CA HIS A 276 -9.85 19.86 18.58
C HIS A 276 -10.26 19.36 17.18
N GLN A 277 -9.88 18.14 16.79
CA GLN A 277 -10.31 17.53 15.54
C GLN A 277 -11.83 17.33 15.49
N LEU A 278 -12.44 16.95 16.62
CA LEU A 278 -13.91 16.88 16.74
C LEU A 278 -14.53 18.27 16.52
N LYS A 279 -14.01 19.32 17.18
CA LYS A 279 -14.52 20.69 17.03
C LYS A 279 -14.46 21.18 15.58
N ASP A 280 -13.36 20.91 14.88
CA ASP A 280 -13.17 21.29 13.48
C ASP A 280 -14.15 20.53 12.56
N MET A 281 -14.29 19.23 12.77
CA MET A 281 -15.31 18.43 12.06
C MET A 281 -16.72 18.97 12.31
N LEU A 282 -17.10 19.28 13.55
CA LEU A 282 -18.43 19.82 13.86
C LEU A 282 -18.66 21.18 13.21
N LYS A 283 -17.62 22.01 13.06
CA LYS A 283 -17.70 23.28 12.32
C LYS A 283 -18.01 23.04 10.84
N LEU A 284 -17.31 22.10 10.19
CA LEU A 284 -17.56 21.73 8.79
C LEU A 284 -18.98 21.15 8.60
N LEU A 285 -19.42 20.27 9.51
CA LEU A 285 -20.77 19.70 9.46
C LEU A 285 -21.86 20.74 9.68
N LYS A 286 -21.64 21.73 10.55
CA LYS A 286 -22.56 22.87 10.72
C LYS A 286 -22.71 23.67 9.43
N GLN A 287 -21.62 23.91 8.70
CA GLN A 287 -21.64 24.60 7.42
C GLN A 287 -22.37 23.77 6.36
N HIS A 288 -22.07 22.48 6.24
CA HIS A 288 -22.77 21.55 5.36
C HIS A 288 -24.27 21.55 5.61
N ASN A 289 -24.70 21.46 6.87
CA ASN A 289 -26.12 21.47 7.24
C ASN A 289 -26.86 22.76 6.84
N LYS A 290 -26.16 23.90 6.76
CA LYS A 290 -26.73 25.16 6.28
C LYS A 290 -26.88 25.17 4.76
N GLN A 291 -25.89 24.63 4.06
CA GLN A 291 -25.85 24.60 2.59
C GLN A 291 -26.74 23.49 2.00
N ASN A 292 -26.89 22.36 2.70
CA ASN A 292 -27.54 21.14 2.22
C ASN A 292 -28.66 20.67 3.17
N PRO A 293 -29.80 21.38 3.23
CA PRO A 293 -30.87 21.07 4.19
C PRO A 293 -31.56 19.71 3.96
N LYS A 294 -31.39 19.09 2.79
CA LYS A 294 -31.93 17.76 2.46
C LYS A 294 -31.02 16.59 2.87
N ASP A 295 -29.76 16.85 3.21
CA ASP A 295 -28.76 15.84 3.58
C ASP A 295 -28.04 16.26 4.87
N ARG A 296 -28.83 16.50 5.92
CA ARG A 296 -28.33 17.00 7.20
C ARG A 296 -27.69 15.89 8.02
N VAL A 297 -26.64 16.25 8.74
CA VAL A 297 -25.92 15.42 9.70
C VAL A 297 -26.31 15.79 11.13
N SER A 298 -26.70 14.82 11.93
CA SER A 298 -26.95 14.98 13.36
C SER A 298 -25.63 15.14 14.11
N LEU A 299 -25.35 16.38 14.54
CA LEU A 299 -24.16 16.70 15.32
C LEU A 299 -24.12 15.95 16.66
N THR A 300 -25.28 15.75 17.28
CA THR A 300 -25.42 14.99 18.53
C THR A 300 -25.02 13.53 18.36
N LYS A 301 -25.40 12.88 17.25
CA LYS A 301 -24.97 11.49 16.98
C LYS A 301 -23.46 11.40 16.78
N VAL A 302 -22.88 12.36 16.06
CA VAL A 302 -21.43 12.45 15.82
C VAL A 302 -20.68 12.60 17.14
N GLU A 303 -21.12 13.51 18.02
CA GLU A 303 -20.55 13.69 19.35
C GLU A 303 -20.72 12.45 20.23
N GLN A 304 -21.90 11.83 20.26
CA GLN A 304 -22.15 10.60 21.01
C GLN A 304 -21.23 9.46 20.55
N MET A 305 -21.01 9.32 19.24
CA MET A 305 -20.12 8.31 18.69
C MET A 305 -18.66 8.57 19.08
N PHE A 306 -18.20 9.81 18.98
CA PHE A 306 -16.88 10.21 19.46
C PHE A 306 -16.69 9.87 20.93
N ARG A 307 -17.65 10.26 21.78
CA ARG A 307 -17.60 10.01 23.23
C ARG A 307 -17.61 8.52 23.55
N LYS A 308 -18.42 7.73 22.83
CA LYS A 308 -18.46 6.27 22.97
C LYS A 308 -17.11 5.63 22.66
N HIS A 309 -16.42 6.09 21.61
CA HIS A 309 -15.12 5.54 21.25
C HIS A 309 -13.99 5.98 22.19
N ASN A 310 -14.07 7.20 22.72
CA ASN A 310 -13.07 7.77 23.63
C ASN A 310 -13.39 7.56 25.12
N ALA A 311 -14.50 6.90 25.45
CA ALA A 311 -14.76 6.48 26.82
C ALA A 311 -13.61 5.57 27.29
N PRO A 312 -13.07 5.80 28.51
CA PRO A 312 -12.10 4.86 29.09
C PRO A 312 -12.73 3.48 29.03
N ALA A 313 -12.01 2.51 28.46
CA ALA A 313 -12.47 1.13 28.59
C ALA A 313 -12.51 0.90 30.10
N HIS A 314 -13.67 0.57 30.64
CA HIS A 314 -13.70 -0.25 31.85
C HIS A 314 -12.80 -1.46 31.53
N GLU A 315 -11.68 -1.54 32.25
CA GLU A 315 -10.83 -2.69 32.47
C GLU A 315 -11.02 -3.86 31.48
N ASP A 316 -10.26 -3.87 30.39
CA ASP A 316 -9.99 -5.08 29.58
C ASP A 316 -8.75 -4.93 28.67
N TYR A 317 -8.02 -3.81 28.77
CA TYR A 317 -6.84 -3.52 27.96
C TYR A 317 -5.50 -3.85 28.64
N GLU A 318 -5.50 -4.63 29.73
CA GLU A 318 -4.30 -5.31 30.23
C GLU A 318 -4.09 -6.69 29.58
N GLY A 319 -5.07 -7.24 28.85
CA GLY A 319 -5.02 -8.61 28.32
C GLY A 319 -4.40 -8.81 26.93
N ARG A 320 -4.00 -7.75 26.20
CA ARG A 320 -3.45 -7.90 24.83
C ARG A 320 -2.01 -7.43 24.62
N SER A 321 -1.44 -6.67 25.56
CA SER A 321 0.02 -6.45 25.57
C SER A 321 0.80 -7.60 26.23
N SER A 322 0.12 -8.49 26.98
CA SER A 322 0.77 -9.68 27.53
C SER A 322 1.20 -10.63 26.42
N SER A 323 0.38 -10.86 25.37
CA SER A 323 0.69 -11.91 24.39
C SER A 323 2.06 -11.75 23.70
N THR A 324 2.49 -10.54 23.35
CA THR A 324 3.79 -10.31 22.71
C THR A 324 4.95 -10.36 23.71
N VAL A 325 4.79 -9.81 24.91
CA VAL A 325 5.82 -9.85 25.96
C VAL A 325 5.97 -11.27 26.51
N GLU A 326 4.88 -12.00 26.62
CA GLU A 326 4.77 -13.38 27.08
C GLU A 326 5.27 -14.35 25.99
N TYR A 327 5.04 -14.06 24.69
CA TYR A 327 5.70 -14.75 23.57
C TYR A 327 7.21 -14.53 23.57
N CYS A 328 7.66 -13.27 23.72
CA CYS A 328 9.09 -12.97 23.80
C CYS A 328 9.74 -13.68 25.00
N ARG A 329 9.06 -13.71 26.15
CA ARG A 329 9.55 -14.39 27.35
C ARG A 329 9.56 -15.91 27.22
N LEU A 330 8.58 -16.51 26.54
CA LEU A 330 8.55 -17.94 26.20
C LEU A 330 9.64 -18.29 25.18
N ALA A 331 9.88 -17.44 24.19
CA ALA A 331 10.95 -17.62 23.21
C ALA A 331 12.33 -17.54 23.89
N GLU A 332 12.55 -16.57 24.79
CA GLU A 332 13.78 -16.44 25.58
C GLU A 332 14.01 -17.67 26.49
N GLN A 333 12.97 -18.17 27.18
CA GLN A 333 13.06 -19.37 28.00
C GLN A 333 13.36 -20.64 27.19
N THR A 334 12.83 -20.73 25.96
CA THR A 334 13.05 -21.87 25.07
C THR A 334 14.47 -21.87 24.50
N VAL A 335 14.99 -20.69 24.14
CA VAL A 335 16.37 -20.52 23.68
C VAL A 335 17.36 -20.82 24.81
N ALA A 336 17.11 -20.35 26.04
CA ALA A 336 17.94 -20.64 27.21
C ALA A 336 18.00 -22.16 27.51
N ARG A 337 16.85 -22.85 27.49
CA ARG A 337 16.80 -24.32 27.70
C ARG A 337 17.56 -25.10 26.62
N ASN A 338 17.51 -24.66 25.37
CA ASN A 338 18.22 -25.32 24.27
C ASN A 338 19.73 -25.06 24.29
N TRP A 339 20.18 -23.96 24.91
CA TRP A 339 21.59 -23.65 25.07
C TRP A 339 22.26 -24.44 26.21
N GLU A 340 21.49 -24.76 27.26
CA GLU A 340 21.97 -25.53 28.41
C GLU A 340 22.01 -27.06 28.19
N GLN A 341 21.45 -27.58 27.08
CA GLN A 341 21.54 -29.01 26.81
C GLN A 341 22.97 -29.40 26.39
N PRO A 342 23.66 -30.27 27.15
CA PRO A 342 25.00 -30.72 26.78
C PRO A 342 24.92 -31.49 25.44
N LYS A 343 25.70 -31.02 24.46
CA LYS A 343 25.78 -31.65 23.13
C LYS A 343 26.00 -33.16 23.28
N PRO A 344 25.22 -34.01 22.58
CA PRO A 344 25.38 -35.45 22.68
C PRO A 344 26.80 -35.85 22.27
N LYS A 345 27.51 -36.51 23.19
CA LYS A 345 28.85 -37.05 22.93
C LYS A 345 28.75 -38.01 21.74
N LYS A 346 29.37 -37.63 20.61
CA LYS A 346 29.53 -38.51 19.45
C LYS A 346 30.25 -39.77 19.90
N LYS A 347 29.53 -40.88 20.02
CA LYS A 347 30.13 -42.21 20.19
C LYS A 347 30.91 -42.53 18.92
N GLY A 348 32.23 -42.49 19.00
CA GLY A 348 33.12 -42.92 17.93
C GLY A 348 32.86 -44.39 17.61
N LYS A 349 32.46 -44.66 16.36
CA LYS A 349 32.52 -46.01 15.80
C LYS A 349 34.00 -46.39 15.66
N LYS A 350 34.47 -47.31 16.51
CA LYS A 350 35.71 -48.05 16.25
C LYS A 350 35.44 -48.98 15.07
N LYS A 351 36.27 -48.87 14.04
CA LYS A 351 36.45 -49.90 13.00
C LYS A 351 37.37 -50.97 13.54
#